data_AF-A0A956MV97-F1
#
_entry.id   AF-A0A956MV97-F1
#
_cell.length_a   1.000
_cell.length_b   1.000
_cell.length_c   1.000
_cell.angle_alpha   90.00
_cell.angle_beta   90.00
_cell.angle_gamma   90.00
#
_symmetry.space_group_name_H-M   'P 1'
#
loop_
_entity.id
_entity.type
_entity.pdbx_description
1 polymer ?
#
loop_
_entity_poly.entity_id
_entity_poly.type
_entity_poly.pdbx_seq_one_letter_code
_entity_poly.pdbx_strand_id
1 'polypeptide(L)'
;TEYLEMLVEGGMPNRADEVKQHRLFYLTLNYFHPLLPTELQISTIFQLTQSQSKTLLKNTLSRYRNRLDDVLTATLQHTLETAEHADDLYLVVIQSEVVREELNMLITQNEPTYKLITKRRGSAGQFEISEDSYVLLRRELMLDAEDE
;
A
#
# COMPACT_ATOMS: atom_id res chain seq x y z
N THR A 1 5.48 26.37 1.56
CA THR A 1 4.09 26.62 1.99
C THR A 1 3.74 25.95 3.32
N GLU A 2 4.56 25.03 3.85
CA GLU A 2 4.41 24.45 5.21
C GLU A 2 4.17 25.50 6.31
N TYR A 3 4.95 26.60 6.33
CA TYR A 3 4.82 27.64 7.36
C TYR A 3 3.54 28.49 7.26
N LEU A 4 2.94 28.61 6.08
CA LEU A 4 1.72 29.42 5.88
C LEU A 4 0.48 28.65 6.34
N GLU A 5 0.43 27.34 6.08
CA GLU A 5 -0.64 26.46 6.56
C GLU A 5 -0.63 26.37 8.10
N MET A 6 0.56 26.37 8.73
CA MET A 6 0.75 26.37 10.18
C MET A 6 0.17 27.61 10.90
N LEU A 7 -0.02 28.73 10.19
CA LEU A 7 -0.48 30.00 10.75
C LEU A 7 -2.00 30.22 10.59
N VAL A 8 -2.64 29.55 9.63
CA VAL A 8 -4.01 29.89 9.19
C VAL A 8 -5.07 28.90 9.72
N GLU A 9 -4.75 27.62 9.92
CA GLU A 9 -5.81 26.58 10.06
C GLU A 9 -5.89 25.83 11.41
N GLY A 10 -5.33 26.35 12.51
CA GLY A 10 -5.81 25.96 13.86
C GLY A 10 -4.82 25.29 14.81
N GLY A 11 -3.77 26.02 15.19
CA GLY A 11 -3.00 25.75 16.40
C GLY A 11 -1.87 24.72 16.24
N MET A 12 -0.98 24.66 17.25
CA MET A 12 0.18 23.75 17.26
C MET A 12 -0.24 22.30 16.93
N PRO A 13 0.48 21.58 16.05
CA PRO A 13 0.20 20.18 15.78
C PRO A 13 0.30 19.39 17.09
N ASN A 14 -0.84 18.87 17.54
CA ASN A 14 -1.01 18.43 18.93
C ASN A 14 -0.49 17.01 19.20
N ARG A 15 0.28 16.42 18.26
CA ARG A 15 1.08 15.19 18.41
C ARG A 15 2.15 15.11 17.32
N ALA A 16 3.41 14.82 17.69
CA ALA A 16 4.53 14.67 16.75
C ALA A 16 4.27 13.68 15.60
N ASP A 17 3.37 12.71 15.79
CA ASP A 17 3.02 11.73 14.77
C ASP A 17 2.11 12.29 13.68
N GLU A 18 1.31 13.31 13.95
CA GLU A 18 0.49 13.99 12.94
C GLU A 18 1.37 14.75 11.95
N VAL A 19 2.44 15.38 12.43
CA VAL A 19 3.44 16.05 11.59
C VAL A 19 4.12 15.03 10.67
N LYS A 20 4.46 13.85 11.18
CA LYS A 20 5.06 12.78 10.35
C LYS A 20 4.08 12.27 9.29
N GLN A 21 2.79 12.11 9.64
CA GLN A 21 1.77 11.70 8.67
C GLN A 21 1.60 12.73 7.56
N HIS A 22 1.54 14.02 7.93
CA HIS A 22 1.43 15.11 6.96
C HIS A 22 2.65 15.19 6.03
N ARG A 23 3.86 15.00 6.58
CA ARG A 23 5.09 14.94 5.79
C ARG A 23 5.12 13.73 4.86
N LEU A 24 4.75 12.55 5.36
CA LEU A 24 4.69 11.34 4.55
C LEU A 24 3.68 11.52 3.41
N PHE A 25 2.52 12.10 3.69
CA PHE A 25 1.52 12.43 2.68
C PHE A 25 2.09 13.27 1.53
N TYR A 26 2.78 14.37 1.83
CA TYR A 26 3.39 15.20 0.78
C TYR A 26 4.54 14.51 0.06
N LEU A 27 5.36 13.72 0.75
CA LEU A 27 6.40 12.91 0.11
C LEU A 27 5.80 11.88 -0.84
N THR A 28 4.70 11.23 -0.46
CA THR A 28 3.98 10.29 -1.32
C THR A 28 3.53 10.99 -2.60
N LEU A 29 2.90 12.16 -2.50
CA LEU A 29 2.38 12.87 -3.68
C LEU A 29 3.45 13.51 -4.58
N ASN A 30 4.59 13.94 -4.02
CA ASN A 30 5.57 14.74 -4.79
C ASN A 30 6.86 13.99 -5.12
N TYR A 31 7.19 12.94 -4.37
CA TYR A 31 8.46 12.20 -4.52
C TYR A 31 8.25 10.74 -4.92
N PHE A 32 7.30 10.04 -4.30
CA PHE A 32 7.05 8.62 -4.59
C PHE A 32 6.00 8.36 -5.67
N HIS A 33 5.22 9.39 -6.03
CA HIS A 33 4.20 9.31 -7.06
C HIS A 33 4.76 8.68 -8.35
N PRO A 34 4.06 7.69 -8.95
CA PRO A 34 2.65 7.33 -8.72
C PRO A 34 2.40 6.25 -7.66
N LEU A 35 3.42 5.80 -6.91
CA LEU A 35 3.32 4.65 -6.02
C LEU A 35 3.48 5.03 -4.54
N LEU A 36 3.02 4.16 -3.64
CA LEU A 36 3.28 4.29 -2.21
C LEU A 36 4.74 3.96 -1.89
N PRO A 37 5.37 4.68 -0.93
CA PRO A 37 6.66 4.28 -0.41
C PRO A 37 6.56 2.98 0.39
N THR A 38 7.62 2.17 0.32
CA THR A 38 7.78 1.00 1.19
C THR A 38 8.15 1.42 2.61
N GLU A 39 7.86 0.55 3.57
CA GLU A 39 8.21 0.77 4.97
C GLU A 39 9.72 0.93 5.18
N LEU A 40 10.55 0.33 4.32
CA LEU A 40 12.01 0.52 4.33
C LEU A 40 12.41 1.95 3.91
N GLN A 41 11.77 2.49 2.87
CA GLN A 41 11.98 3.87 2.44
C GLN A 41 11.52 4.86 3.52
N ILE A 42 10.36 4.61 4.13
CA ILE A 42 9.85 5.41 5.25
C ILE A 42 10.80 5.35 6.45
N SER A 43 11.27 4.15 6.81
CA SER A 43 12.22 3.93 7.90
C SER A 43 13.50 4.75 7.70
N THR A 44 14.00 4.79 6.47
CA THR A 44 15.21 5.52 6.10
C THR A 44 15.01 7.04 6.21
N ILE A 45 13.89 7.57 5.71
CA ILE A 45 13.62 9.01 5.70
C ILE A 45 13.30 9.54 7.10
N PHE A 46 12.47 8.81 7.86
CA PHE A 46 12.00 9.25 9.17
C PHE A 46 12.84 8.73 10.34
N GLN A 47 13.86 7.92 10.07
CA GLN A 47 14.71 7.26 11.07
C GLN A 47 13.87 6.46 12.07
N LEU A 48 12.92 5.68 11.56
CA LEU A 48 11.97 4.88 12.33
C LEU A 48 12.28 3.40 12.21
N THR A 49 11.78 2.59 13.15
CA THR A 49 11.79 1.12 12.98
C THR A 49 10.81 0.69 11.87
N GLN A 50 10.93 -0.54 11.38
CA GLN A 50 10.01 -1.10 10.38
C GLN A 50 8.55 -1.09 10.88
N SER A 51 8.32 -1.43 12.15
CA SER A 51 6.98 -1.46 12.75
C SER A 51 6.36 -0.07 12.88
N GLN A 52 7.17 0.93 13.25
CA GLN A 52 6.76 2.33 13.28
C GLN A 52 6.47 2.87 11.89
N SER A 53 7.27 2.49 10.89
CA SER A 53 7.08 2.88 9.49
C SER A 53 5.79 2.31 8.91
N LYS A 54 5.51 1.03 9.17
CA LYS A 54 4.22 0.39 8.84
C LYS A 54 3.05 1.15 9.46
N THR A 55 3.14 1.46 10.76
CA THR A 55 2.11 2.19 11.49
C THR A 55 1.90 3.59 10.92
N LEU A 56 2.99 4.29 10.59
CA LEU A 56 2.94 5.61 9.99
C LEU A 56 2.26 5.58 8.62
N LEU A 57 2.60 4.59 7.77
CA LEU A 57 1.97 4.42 6.47
C LEU A 57 0.47 4.16 6.59
N LYS A 58 0.05 3.20 7.43
CA LYS A 58 -1.38 2.90 7.65
C LYS A 58 -2.16 4.10 8.17
N ASN A 59 -1.60 4.83 9.13
CA ASN A 59 -2.25 6.02 9.69
C ASN A 59 -2.36 7.15 8.66
N THR A 60 -1.34 7.30 7.80
CA THR A 60 -1.34 8.28 6.71
C THR A 60 -2.39 7.94 5.66
N LEU A 61 -2.47 6.68 5.22
CA LEU A 61 -3.52 6.20 4.30
C LEU A 61 -4.92 6.40 4.89
N SER A 62 -5.10 6.08 6.18
CA SER A 62 -6.39 6.26 6.87
C SER A 62 -6.80 7.74 6.96
N ARG A 63 -5.87 8.64 7.33
CA ARG A 63 -6.13 10.07 7.46
C ARG A 63 -6.38 10.76 6.12
N TYR A 64 -5.66 10.38 5.08
CA TYR A 64 -5.69 11.02 3.76
C TYR A 64 -6.34 10.14 2.68
N ARG A 65 -7.24 9.23 3.06
CA ARG A 65 -7.82 8.19 2.18
C ARG A 65 -8.22 8.73 0.80
N ASN A 66 -9.11 9.70 0.76
CA ASN A 66 -9.63 10.25 -0.50
C ASN A 66 -8.56 10.89 -1.40
N ARG A 67 -7.41 11.28 -0.85
CA ARG A 67 -6.31 11.91 -1.60
C ARG A 67 -5.19 10.93 -1.97
N LEU A 68 -5.16 9.76 -1.33
CA LEU A 68 -4.18 8.71 -1.59
C LEU A 68 -4.82 7.48 -2.24
N ASP A 69 -6.13 7.48 -2.49
CA ASP A 69 -6.85 6.35 -3.06
C ASP A 69 -6.30 5.96 -4.43
N ASP A 70 -6.11 6.93 -5.32
CA ASP A 70 -5.52 6.71 -6.64
C ASP A 70 -4.10 6.12 -6.55
N VAL A 71 -3.28 6.64 -5.63
CA VAL A 71 -1.90 6.18 -5.42
C VAL A 71 -1.87 4.77 -4.81
N LEU A 72 -2.79 4.49 -3.88
CA LEU A 72 -2.95 3.17 -3.30
C LEU A 72 -3.37 2.17 -4.37
N THR A 73 -4.44 2.46 -5.12
CA THR A 73 -4.95 1.63 -6.21
C THR A 73 -3.87 1.35 -7.25
N ALA A 74 -3.15 2.38 -7.72
CA ALA A 74 -2.02 2.22 -8.64
C ALA A 74 -0.92 1.31 -8.06
N THR A 75 -0.65 1.40 -6.76
CA THR A 75 0.33 0.52 -6.09
C THR A 75 -0.15 -0.93 -6.02
N LEU A 76 -1.43 -1.16 -5.73
CA LEU A 76 -2.01 -2.50 -5.71
C LEU A 76 -2.00 -3.13 -7.10
N GLN A 77 -2.40 -2.36 -8.12
CA GLN A 77 -2.38 -2.73 -9.53
C GLN A 77 -0.96 -3.12 -9.98
N HIS A 78 0.00 -2.20 -9.79
CA HIS A 78 1.40 -2.45 -10.14
C HIS A 78 1.96 -3.70 -9.47
N THR A 79 1.59 -3.94 -8.20
CA THR A 79 2.02 -5.14 -7.49
C THR A 79 1.49 -6.40 -8.17
N LEU A 80 0.21 -6.43 -8.56
CA LEU A 80 -0.40 -7.61 -9.22
C LEU A 80 0.06 -7.84 -10.65
N GLU A 81 0.42 -6.78 -11.37
CA GLU A 81 1.00 -6.88 -12.72
C GLU A 81 2.37 -7.57 -12.71
N THR A 82 3.14 -7.40 -11.62
CA THR A 82 4.42 -8.11 -11.45
C THR A 82 4.26 -9.58 -11.04
N ALA A 83 3.04 -10.07 -10.88
CA ALA A 83 2.80 -11.46 -10.53
C ALA A 83 3.05 -12.39 -11.72
N GLU A 84 3.87 -13.42 -11.50
CA GLU A 84 4.18 -14.43 -12.50
C GLU A 84 3.36 -15.69 -12.24
N HIS A 85 2.75 -16.22 -13.30
CA HIS A 85 2.04 -17.50 -13.22
C HIS A 85 3.03 -18.66 -13.09
N ALA A 86 2.85 -19.49 -12.06
CA ALA A 86 3.68 -20.66 -11.80
C ALA A 86 2.80 -21.85 -11.39
N ASP A 87 2.73 -22.85 -12.26
CA ASP A 87 1.88 -24.04 -12.13
C ASP A 87 0.38 -23.67 -11.98
N ASP A 88 -0.18 -23.78 -10.77
CA ASP A 88 -1.60 -23.52 -10.45
C ASP A 88 -1.77 -22.28 -9.53
N LEU A 89 -0.75 -21.41 -9.45
CA LEU A 89 -0.77 -20.22 -8.60
C LEU A 89 0.04 -19.06 -9.20
N TYR A 90 -0.15 -17.87 -8.65
CA TYR A 90 0.62 -16.68 -9.00
C TYR A 90 1.65 -16.38 -7.91
N LEU A 91 2.85 -16.02 -8.35
CA LEU A 91 3.96 -15.62 -7.50
C LEU A 91 4.23 -14.13 -7.67
N VAL A 92 4.24 -13.39 -6.56
CA VAL A 92 4.48 -11.94 -6.59
C VAL A 92 5.52 -11.55 -5.53
N VAL A 93 6.34 -10.55 -5.83
CA VAL A 93 7.25 -9.95 -4.84
C VAL A 93 6.57 -8.74 -4.22
N ILE A 94 6.27 -8.81 -2.92
CA ILE A 94 5.65 -7.69 -2.20
C ILE A 94 6.63 -7.14 -1.18
N GLN A 95 7.02 -5.89 -1.36
CA GLN A 95 7.98 -5.20 -0.49
C GLN A 95 7.31 -4.44 0.66
N SER A 96 6.00 -4.24 0.60
CA SER A 96 5.22 -3.54 1.62
C SER A 96 4.20 -4.45 2.29
N GLU A 97 4.28 -4.55 3.62
CA GLU A 97 3.31 -5.32 4.41
C GLU A 97 1.94 -4.64 4.40
N VAL A 98 1.90 -3.30 4.32
CA VAL A 98 0.63 -2.57 4.13
C VAL A 98 -0.04 -2.96 2.83
N VAL A 99 0.68 -2.99 1.69
CA VAL A 99 0.12 -3.43 0.39
C VAL A 99 -0.46 -4.83 0.48
N ARG A 100 0.27 -5.78 1.09
CA ARG A 100 -0.22 -7.16 1.28
C ARG A 100 -1.49 -7.21 2.14
N GLU A 101 -1.55 -6.40 3.20
CA GLU A 101 -2.73 -6.33 4.07
C GLU A 101 -3.94 -5.76 3.34
N GLU A 102 -3.77 -4.73 2.52
CA GLU A 102 -4.86 -4.15 1.73
C GLU A 102 -5.37 -5.14 0.66
N LEU A 103 -4.49 -5.86 -0.06
CA LEU A 103 -4.91 -6.92 -0.98
C LEU A 103 -5.70 -8.02 -0.26
N ASN A 104 -5.24 -8.47 0.91
CA ASN A 104 -5.96 -9.45 1.72
C ASN A 104 -7.30 -8.91 2.24
N MET A 105 -7.39 -7.61 2.51
CA MET A 105 -8.64 -6.96 2.90
C MET A 105 -9.65 -7.01 1.74
N LEU A 106 -9.22 -6.72 0.51
CA LEU A 106 -10.07 -6.83 -0.69
C LEU A 106 -10.58 -8.26 -0.90
N ILE A 107 -9.73 -9.28 -0.72
CA ILE A 107 -10.15 -10.69 -0.78
C ILE A 107 -11.21 -10.96 0.31
N THR A 108 -10.94 -10.56 1.55
CA THR A 108 -11.83 -10.84 2.69
C THR A 108 -13.18 -10.13 2.57
N GLN A 109 -13.21 -8.93 2.00
CA GLN A 109 -14.44 -8.14 1.83
C GLN A 109 -15.33 -8.67 0.72
N ASN A 110 -14.75 -9.15 -0.39
CA ASN A 110 -15.50 -9.60 -1.55
C ASN A 110 -15.78 -11.10 -1.53
N GLU A 111 -14.80 -11.93 -1.17
CA GLU A 111 -14.92 -13.39 -1.12
C GLU A 111 -14.16 -13.98 0.08
N PRO A 112 -14.79 -14.04 1.28
CA PRO A 112 -14.16 -14.55 2.50
C PRO A 112 -13.71 -16.02 2.42
N THR A 113 -14.20 -16.78 1.44
CA THR A 113 -13.86 -18.20 1.24
C THR A 113 -12.55 -18.41 0.50
N TYR A 114 -12.02 -17.36 -0.15
CA TYR A 114 -10.81 -17.43 -0.96
C TYR A 114 -9.56 -17.41 -0.09
N LYS A 115 -8.46 -17.95 -0.63
CA LYS A 115 -7.19 -18.00 0.10
C LYS A 115 -6.56 -16.62 0.12
N LEU A 116 -6.10 -16.23 1.31
CA LEU A 116 -5.29 -15.03 1.50
C LEU A 116 -3.92 -15.20 0.85
N ILE A 117 -3.30 -14.08 0.50
CA ILE A 117 -1.93 -13.98 0.04
C ILE A 117 -1.00 -14.39 1.20
N THR A 118 -0.23 -15.45 0.97
CA THR A 118 0.69 -16.02 1.97
C THR A 118 2.13 -16.03 1.47
N LYS A 119 3.08 -16.02 2.40
CA LYS A 119 4.51 -16.00 2.05
C LYS A 119 4.95 -17.37 1.55
N ARG A 120 5.65 -17.41 0.40
CA ARG A 120 6.25 -18.64 -0.12
C ARG A 120 7.33 -19.16 0.83
N ARG A 121 7.26 -20.45 1.15
CA ARG A 121 8.29 -21.10 1.98
C ARG A 121 9.62 -21.14 1.21
N GLY A 122 10.70 -20.70 1.86
CA GLY A 122 12.04 -20.70 1.27
C GLY A 122 12.38 -19.48 0.42
N SER A 123 11.50 -18.49 0.31
CA SER A 123 11.76 -17.25 -0.43
C SER A 123 11.74 -16.00 0.46
N ALA A 124 12.70 -15.10 0.23
CA ALA A 124 12.83 -13.83 0.93
C ALA A 124 12.04 -12.73 0.21
N GLY A 125 10.71 -12.78 0.29
CA GLY A 125 9.83 -11.70 -0.20
C GLY A 125 8.88 -12.08 -1.33
N GLN A 126 8.89 -13.33 -1.80
CA GLN A 126 7.83 -13.84 -2.66
C GLN A 126 6.61 -14.29 -1.86
N PHE A 127 5.44 -14.04 -2.43
CA PHE A 127 4.13 -14.42 -1.93
C PHE A 127 3.40 -15.22 -2.99
N GLU A 128 2.52 -16.11 -2.53
CA GLU A 128 1.68 -16.98 -3.33
C GLU A 128 0.25 -16.44 -3.30
N ILE A 129 -0.36 -16.33 -4.47
CA ILE A 129 -1.76 -15.96 -4.68
C ILE A 129 -2.43 -17.11 -5.44
N SER A 130 -3.54 -17.66 -4.93
CA SER A 130 -4.33 -18.64 -5.70
C SER A 130 -4.97 -17.98 -6.91
N GLU A 131 -5.19 -18.75 -7.98
CA GLU A 131 -5.82 -18.28 -9.22
C GLU A 131 -7.13 -17.53 -8.97
N ASP A 132 -8.05 -18.10 -8.19
CA ASP A 132 -9.34 -17.47 -7.83
C ASP A 132 -9.15 -16.08 -7.17
N SER A 133 -8.18 -15.97 -6.25
CA SER A 133 -7.87 -14.71 -5.56
C SER A 133 -7.23 -13.70 -6.49
N TYR A 134 -6.40 -14.15 -7.43
CA TYR A 134 -5.75 -13.29 -8.41
C TYR A 134 -6.78 -12.71 -9.39
N VAL A 135 -7.67 -13.54 -9.92
CA VAL A 135 -8.77 -13.13 -10.81
C VAL A 135 -9.71 -12.16 -10.10
N LEU A 136 -10.09 -12.46 -8.85
CA LEU A 136 -10.88 -11.54 -8.03
C LEU A 136 -10.20 -10.18 -7.90
N LEU A 137 -8.93 -10.16 -7.51
CA LEU A 137 -8.20 -8.91 -7.30
C LEU A 137 -8.05 -8.09 -8.58
N ARG A 138 -7.82 -8.74 -9.74
CA ARG A 138 -7.78 -8.05 -11.04
C ARG A 138 -9.11 -7.40 -11.38
N ARG A 139 -10.21 -8.12 -11.15
CA ARG A 139 -11.58 -7.61 -11.38
C ARG A 139 -11.87 -6.40 -10.49
N GLU A 140 -11.62 -6.50 -9.18
CA GLU A 140 -11.89 -5.43 -8.22
C GLU A 140 -11.02 -4.18 -8.46
N LEU A 141 -9.80 -4.37 -8.96
CA LEU A 141 -8.89 -3.28 -9.31
C LEU A 141 -8.99 -2.83 -10.77
N MET A 142 -10.03 -3.27 -11.50
CA MET A 142 -10.31 -2.90 -12.90
C MET A 142 -9.13 -3.14 -13.86
N LEU A 143 -8.28 -4.14 -13.59
CA LEU A 143 -7.14 -4.52 -14.43
C LEU A 143 -7.54 -5.29 -15.70
N ASP A 144 -8.82 -5.63 -15.85
CA ASP A 144 -9.35 -6.38 -17.00
C ASP A 144 -10.03 -5.48 -18.03
N ALA A 145 -9.93 -4.15 -17.88
CA ALA A 145 -10.65 -3.16 -18.70
C ALA A 145 -9.86 -2.61 -19.91
N GLU A 146 -8.65 -3.11 -20.20
CA GLU A 146 -7.79 -2.61 -21.29
C GLU A 146 -7.64 -3.56 -22.50
N ASP A 147 -8.41 -4.63 -22.58
CA ASP A 147 -8.47 -5.51 -23.76
C ASP A 147 -9.79 -5.35 -24.54
N GLU A 148 -10.11 -4.13 -25.01
CA GLU A 148 -11.07 -3.87 -26.12
C GLU A 148 -10.58 -2.79 -27.10
#